data_AF-A0A3M1WN05-F1
#
_entry.id   AF-A0A3M1WN05-F1
#
_cell.length_a   1.000
_cell.length_b   1.000
_cell.length_c   1.000
_cell.angle_alpha   90.00
_cell.angle_beta   90.00
_cell.angle_gamma   90.00
#
_symmetry.space_group_name_H-M   'P 1'
#
loop_
_entity.id
_entity.type
_entity.pdbx_description
1 polymer ?
#
loop_
_entity_poly.entity_id
_entity_poly.type
_entity_poly.pdbx_seq_one_letter_code
_entity_poly.pdbx_strand_id
1 'polypeptide(L)'
;MAKTLSLITIFFLLMTGAWALGHEPHEPKAKEVTLIGEVIDTVCYVSHESRGSEHASCARACAEQGISLGILEEKTGKVYISMPVDHTNPNAKLMNFIAQRVKVTGTVFSRGGLTGIYIKKIEPAAK
;
A
#
# COMPACT_ATOMS: atom_id res chain seq x y z
N MET A 1 0.99 -36.98 -52.08
CA MET A 1 2.03 -35.93 -51.98
C MET A 1 1.36 -34.58 -51.78
N ALA A 2 1.82 -33.85 -50.76
CA ALA A 2 1.87 -32.39 -50.70
C ALA A 2 0.58 -31.55 -50.55
N LYS A 3 -0.29 -31.76 -49.54
CA LYS A 3 -1.26 -30.69 -49.13
C LYS A 3 -1.60 -30.59 -47.63
N THR A 4 -0.96 -31.34 -46.74
CA THR A 4 -1.34 -31.33 -45.29
C THR A 4 -0.30 -30.70 -44.37
N LEU A 5 0.86 -30.27 -44.89
CA LEU A 5 1.97 -29.78 -44.07
C LEU A 5 2.12 -28.25 -44.03
N SER A 6 1.13 -27.49 -44.52
CA SER A 6 1.24 -26.03 -44.66
C SER A 6 0.45 -25.22 -43.62
N LEU A 7 -0.35 -25.86 -42.77
CA LEU A 7 -1.22 -25.17 -41.80
C LEU A 7 -0.72 -25.18 -40.36
N ILE A 8 0.22 -26.06 -40.01
CA ILE A 8 0.74 -26.16 -38.63
C ILE A 8 1.84 -25.11 -38.37
N THR A 9 2.59 -24.70 -39.40
CA THR A 9 3.69 -23.74 -39.25
C THR A 9 3.23 -22.29 -39.10
N ILE A 10 2.01 -21.95 -39.52
CA ILE A 10 1.46 -20.59 -39.41
C ILE A 10 0.85 -20.33 -38.01
N PHE A 11 0.44 -21.39 -37.30
CA PHE A 11 -0.14 -21.24 -35.96
C PHE A 11 0.93 -21.00 -34.87
N PHE A 12 2.15 -21.48 -35.08
CA PHE A 12 3.23 -21.31 -34.10
C PHE A 12 3.92 -19.94 -34.16
N LEU A 13 3.82 -19.23 -35.30
CA LEU A 13 4.44 -17.92 -35.48
C LEU A 13 3.62 -16.76 -34.86
N LEU A 14 2.36 -17.00 -34.49
CA LEU A 14 1.48 -15.98 -33.90
C LEU A 14 1.49 -15.98 -32.35
N MET A 15 2.08 -17.00 -31.71
CA MET A 15 2.14 -17.10 -30.24
C MET A 15 3.40 -16.45 -29.62
N THR A 16 4.40 -16.10 -30.42
CA THR A 16 5.62 -15.44 -29.91
C THR A 16 5.48 -13.93 -29.73
N GLY A 17 4.46 -13.31 -30.32
CA GLY A 17 4.21 -11.85 -30.23
C GLY A 17 3.48 -11.39 -28.97
N ALA A 18 2.82 -12.30 -28.24
CA ALA A 18 1.97 -11.93 -27.10
C ALA A 18 2.75 -11.52 -25.84
N TRP A 19 4.02 -11.91 -25.72
CA TRP A 19 4.85 -11.58 -24.56
C TRP A 19 5.51 -10.20 -24.64
N ALA A 20 5.60 -9.60 -25.85
CA ALA A 20 6.25 -8.31 -26.06
C ALA A 20 5.33 -7.10 -25.78
N LEU A 21 4.01 -7.30 -25.69
CA LEU A 21 3.01 -6.23 -25.52
C LEU A 21 2.51 -6.06 -24.07
N GLY A 22 3.03 -6.84 -23.11
CA GLY A 22 2.53 -6.84 -21.72
C GLY A 22 3.13 -5.78 -20.78
N HIS A 23 4.13 -5.02 -21.22
CA HIS A 23 4.71 -3.95 -20.41
C HIS A 23 4.14 -2.59 -20.83
N GLU A 24 2.87 -2.37 -20.50
CA GLU A 24 2.39 -0.98 -20.42
C GLU A 24 3.18 -0.30 -19.28
N PRO A 25 3.79 0.87 -19.52
CA PRO A 25 4.33 1.68 -18.44
C PRO A 25 3.16 2.09 -17.55
N HIS A 26 2.95 1.34 -16.47
CA HIS A 26 2.05 1.74 -15.39
C HIS A 26 2.70 2.93 -14.67
N GLU A 27 2.43 4.13 -15.17
CA GLU A 27 2.61 5.34 -14.38
C GLU A 27 1.91 5.12 -13.04
N PRO A 28 2.64 5.13 -11.90
CA PRO A 28 1.99 5.04 -10.61
C PRO A 28 1.07 6.25 -10.47
N LYS A 29 -0.25 6.01 -10.50
CA LYS A 29 -1.27 7.05 -10.37
C LYS A 29 -1.20 7.64 -8.96
N ALA A 30 -0.30 8.59 -8.76
CA ALA A 30 -0.17 9.37 -7.55
C ALA A 30 -1.47 10.16 -7.36
N LYS A 31 -2.32 9.72 -6.42
CA LYS A 31 -3.60 10.38 -6.12
C LYS A 31 -3.52 11.04 -4.76
N GLU A 32 -3.83 12.33 -4.70
CA GLU A 32 -4.03 12.99 -3.41
C GLU A 32 -5.36 12.56 -2.81
N VAL A 33 -5.35 12.20 -1.53
CA VAL A 33 -6.53 11.77 -0.78
C VAL A 33 -6.54 12.40 0.61
N THR A 34 -7.75 12.54 1.14
CA THR A 34 -7.97 12.75 2.57
C THR A 34 -8.80 11.59 3.10
N LEU A 35 -8.32 10.93 4.15
CA LEU A 35 -8.97 9.78 4.76
C LEU A 35 -9.01 9.92 6.29
N ILE A 36 -9.92 9.18 6.93
CA ILE A 36 -10.02 9.08 8.38
C ILE A 36 -9.74 7.63 8.75
N GLY A 37 -8.88 7.43 9.75
CA GLY A 37 -8.45 6.11 10.15
C GLY A 37 -7.74 6.09 11.49
N GLU A 38 -7.39 4.89 11.92
CA GLU A 38 -6.57 4.66 13.10
C GLU A 38 -5.10 4.46 12.71
N VAL A 39 -4.17 5.07 13.45
CA VAL A 39 -2.74 4.74 13.29
C VAL A 39 -2.46 3.39 13.96
N ILE A 40 -2.01 2.43 13.17
CA ILE A 40 -1.79 1.05 13.60
C ILE A 40 -0.34 0.61 13.39
N ASP A 41 0.10 -0.37 14.18
CA ASP A 41 1.25 -1.20 13.82
C ASP A 41 0.83 -2.21 12.74
N THR A 42 1.57 -2.27 11.63
CA THR A 42 1.19 -3.07 10.47
C THR A 42 1.39 -4.57 10.69
N VAL A 43 2.38 -4.96 11.50
CA VAL A 43 2.64 -6.38 11.82
C VAL A 43 1.52 -6.89 12.72
N CYS A 44 1.32 -6.24 13.87
CA CYS A 44 0.35 -6.64 14.88
C CYS A 44 -1.09 -6.64 14.35
N TYR A 45 -1.46 -5.66 13.53
CA TYR A 45 -2.78 -5.65 12.92
C TYR A 45 -2.98 -6.80 11.93
N VAL A 46 -2.02 -7.04 11.03
CA VAL A 46 -2.17 -8.04 9.97
C VAL A 46 -2.06 -9.47 10.51
N SER A 47 -1.17 -9.72 11.48
CA SER A 47 -0.95 -11.08 12.00
C SER A 47 -1.84 -11.45 13.19
N HIS A 48 -2.33 -10.46 13.95
CA HIS A 48 -3.04 -10.70 15.22
C HIS A 48 -4.30 -9.84 15.40
N GLU A 49 -4.70 -9.04 14.41
CA GLU A 49 -5.81 -8.08 14.49
C GLU A 49 -5.70 -7.10 15.69
N SER A 50 -4.50 -6.96 16.26
CA SER A 50 -4.23 -6.18 17.46
C SER A 50 -4.08 -4.70 17.11
N ARG A 51 -4.86 -3.84 17.79
CA ARG A 51 -4.88 -2.38 17.62
C ARG A 51 -5.59 -1.70 18.79
N GLY A 52 -5.78 -0.39 18.73
CA GLY A 52 -6.46 0.39 19.77
C GLY A 52 -5.58 0.75 20.95
N SER A 53 -6.15 1.46 21.93
CA SER A 53 -5.44 2.01 23.08
C SER A 53 -4.65 0.96 23.86
N GLU A 54 -5.23 -0.23 24.02
CA GLU A 54 -4.60 -1.35 24.73
C GLU A 54 -3.33 -1.85 24.04
N HIS A 55 -3.15 -1.54 22.76
CA HIS A 55 -2.01 -1.98 21.96
C HIS A 55 -1.00 -0.85 21.65
N ALA A 56 -1.22 0.36 22.16
CA ALA A 56 -0.42 1.54 21.81
C ALA A 56 1.06 1.43 22.23
N SER A 57 1.33 0.80 23.39
CA SER A 57 2.69 0.61 23.90
C SER A 57 3.49 -0.38 23.05
N CYS A 58 2.87 -1.50 22.68
CA CYS A 58 3.45 -2.51 21.79
C CYS A 58 3.73 -1.90 20.41
N ALA A 59 2.74 -1.23 19.81
CA ALA A 59 2.89 -0.56 18.53
C ALA A 59 4.01 0.49 18.54
N ARG A 60 4.17 1.24 19.64
CA ARG A 60 5.29 2.18 19.81
C ARG A 60 6.65 1.49 19.80
N ALA A 61 6.80 0.41 20.56
CA ALA A 61 8.05 -0.34 20.61
C ALA A 61 8.44 -0.91 19.22
N CYS A 62 7.46 -1.43 18.47
CA CYS A 62 7.66 -1.89 17.10
C CYS A 62 8.07 -0.75 16.15
N ALA A 63 7.40 0.40 16.25
CA ALA A 63 7.71 1.57 15.43
C ALA A 63 9.12 2.13 15.70
N GLU A 64 9.58 2.09 16.96
CA GLU A 64 10.94 2.49 17.35
C GLU A 64 12.02 1.53 16.80
N GLN A 65 11.66 0.27 16.51
CA GLN A 65 12.52 -0.69 15.82
C GLN A 65 12.47 -0.55 14.28
N GLY A 66 11.69 0.40 13.76
CA GLY A 66 11.61 0.70 12.33
C GLY A 66 10.50 -0.04 11.59
N ILE A 67 9.62 -0.77 12.28
CA ILE A 67 8.41 -1.32 11.65
C ILE A 67 7.53 -0.16 11.20
N SER A 68 7.17 -0.13 9.91
CA SER A 68 6.38 0.98 9.37
C SER A 68 4.96 0.95 9.92
N LEU A 69 4.55 2.04 10.54
CA LEU A 69 3.18 2.29 10.94
C LEU A 69 2.29 2.49 9.70
N GLY A 70 0.99 2.23 9.86
CA GLY A 70 0.00 2.42 8.82
C GLY A 70 -1.24 3.15 9.32
N ILE A 71 -2.12 3.50 8.38
CA ILE A 71 -3.46 3.98 8.68
C ILE A 71 -4.47 2.91 8.28
N LEU A 72 -5.24 2.43 9.25
CA LEU A 72 -6.42 1.61 9.00
C LEU A 72 -7.61 2.54 8.73
N GLU A 73 -8.02 2.66 7.46
CA GLU A 73 -9.09 3.56 7.05
C GLU A 73 -10.46 3.01 7.46
N GLU A 74 -11.30 3.86 8.05
CA GLU A 74 -12.53 3.45 8.74
C GLU A 74 -13.63 2.92 7.82
N LYS A 75 -13.79 3.47 6.60
CA LYS A 75 -14.92 3.14 5.73
C LYS A 75 -14.70 1.86 4.93
N THR A 76 -13.45 1.58 4.57
CA THR A 76 -13.07 0.52 3.64
C THR A 76 -12.27 -0.58 4.32
N GLY A 77 -11.76 -0.35 5.53
CA GLY A 77 -10.86 -1.28 6.22
C GLY A 77 -9.49 -1.41 5.53
N LYS A 78 -9.18 -0.56 4.55
CA LYS A 78 -7.89 -0.60 3.86
C LYS A 78 -6.78 -0.10 4.76
N VAL A 79 -5.66 -0.81 4.73
CA VAL A 79 -4.41 -0.37 5.36
C VAL A 79 -3.59 0.43 4.36
N TYR A 80 -3.21 1.63 4.77
CA TYR A 80 -2.29 2.51 4.04
C TYR A 80 -0.96 2.56 4.80
N ILE A 81 0.08 1.91 4.26
CA ILE A 81 1.40 1.86 4.90
C ILE A 81 2.08 3.23 4.75
N SER A 82 2.67 3.77 5.82
CA SER A 82 3.45 5.00 5.73
C SER A 82 4.65 4.81 4.82
N MET A 83 4.71 5.60 3.74
CA MET A 83 5.71 5.46 2.69
C MET A 83 6.22 6.85 2.27
N PRO A 84 7.21 7.39 2.98
CA PRO A 84 7.84 8.66 2.63
C PRO A 84 8.67 8.52 1.35
N VAL A 85 8.25 9.24 0.30
CA VAL A 85 8.94 9.23 -1.01
C VAL A 85 10.29 9.97 -0.98
N ASP A 86 10.54 10.76 0.06
CA ASP A 86 11.82 11.41 0.34
C ASP A 86 12.80 10.50 1.12
N HIS A 87 12.43 9.23 1.32
CA HIS A 87 13.23 8.21 2.01
C HIS A 87 13.62 8.56 3.46
N THR A 88 12.83 9.43 4.11
CA THR A 88 12.97 9.73 5.54
C THR A 88 12.33 8.64 6.42
N ASN A 89 12.41 8.79 7.75
CA ASN A 89 11.78 7.86 8.68
C ASN A 89 10.24 7.81 8.46
N PRO A 90 9.67 6.63 8.10
CA PRO A 90 8.23 6.50 7.84
C PRO A 90 7.35 6.77 9.05
N ASN A 91 7.86 6.61 10.27
CA ASN A 91 7.09 6.70 11.50
C ASN A 91 7.07 8.12 12.09
N ALA A 92 7.95 9.02 11.65
CA ALA A 92 8.17 10.32 12.29
C ALA A 92 6.89 11.15 12.47
N LYS A 93 5.98 11.13 11.49
CA LYS A 93 4.70 11.86 11.55
C LYS A 93 3.62 11.14 12.36
N LEU A 94 3.80 9.85 12.66
CA LEU A 94 2.78 8.97 13.22
C LEU A 94 2.99 8.61 14.70
N MET A 95 4.21 8.74 15.23
CA MET A 95 4.55 8.32 16.61
C MET A 95 3.64 8.90 17.69
N ASN A 96 3.22 10.16 17.54
CA ASN A 96 2.35 10.86 18.49
C ASN A 96 0.86 10.52 18.33
N PHE A 97 0.51 9.74 17.31
CA PHE A 97 -0.85 9.39 16.93
C PHE A 97 -1.12 7.89 16.99
N ILE A 98 -0.15 7.07 17.43
CA ILE A 98 -0.33 5.61 17.56
C ILE A 98 -1.62 5.30 18.33
N ALA A 99 -2.41 4.37 17.79
CA ALA A 99 -3.72 3.95 18.29
C ALA A 99 -4.78 5.06 18.36
N GLN A 100 -4.52 6.24 17.77
CA GLN A 100 -5.46 7.35 17.74
C GLN A 100 -6.16 7.43 16.39
N ARG A 101 -7.38 7.95 16.45
CA ARG A 101 -8.17 8.32 15.28
C ARG A 101 -7.65 9.62 14.68
N VAL A 102 -7.33 9.59 13.40
CA VAL A 102 -6.69 10.71 12.68
C VAL A 102 -7.35 10.99 11.35
N LYS A 103 -7.29 12.26 10.94
CA LYS A 103 -7.54 12.70 9.58
C LYS A 103 -6.18 12.88 8.90
N VAL A 104 -5.99 12.18 7.79
CA VAL A 104 -4.72 12.15 7.05
C VAL A 104 -4.94 12.65 5.64
N THR A 105 -4.12 13.61 5.21
CA THR A 105 -4.03 14.03 3.81
C THR A 105 -2.67 13.63 3.27
N GLY A 106 -2.65 12.97 2.11
CA GLY A 106 -1.42 12.48 1.52
C GLY A 106 -1.58 12.00 0.08
N THR A 107 -0.46 11.59 -0.51
CA THR A 107 -0.43 10.99 -1.85
C THR A 107 -0.40 9.47 -1.72
N VAL A 108 -1.36 8.80 -2.34
CA VAL A 108 -1.46 7.33 -2.34
C VAL A 108 -0.75 6.76 -3.55
N PHE A 109 -0.06 5.65 -3.31
CA PHE A 109 0.60 4.83 -4.31
C PHE A 109 0.11 3.39 -4.16
N SER A 110 -0.10 2.71 -5.28
CA SER A 110 -0.55 1.32 -5.27
C SER A 110 0.15 0.52 -6.36
N ARG A 111 0.70 -0.65 -5.99
CA ARG A 111 1.34 -1.56 -6.93
C ARG A 111 1.37 -2.97 -6.33
N GLY A 112 1.01 -3.98 -7.12
CA GLY A 112 1.13 -5.38 -6.70
C GLY A 112 0.34 -5.74 -5.43
N GLY A 113 -0.83 -5.12 -5.22
CA GLY A 113 -1.65 -5.34 -4.03
C GLY A 113 -1.24 -4.53 -2.80
N LEU A 114 -0.08 -3.87 -2.81
CA LEU A 114 0.33 -2.96 -1.74
C LEU A 114 -0.25 -1.56 -1.97
N THR A 115 -0.64 -0.92 -0.88
CA THR A 115 -1.09 0.47 -0.86
C THR A 115 -0.28 1.24 0.18
N GLY A 116 0.47 2.24 -0.28
CA GLY A 116 1.25 3.14 0.55
C GLY A 116 0.70 4.57 0.49
N ILE A 117 0.99 5.36 1.52
CA ILE A 117 0.65 6.78 1.58
C ILE A 117 1.87 7.62 1.99
N TYR A 118 2.17 8.64 1.19
CA TYR A 118 3.06 9.70 1.61
C TYR A 118 2.26 10.78 2.34
N ILE A 119 2.45 10.85 3.66
CA ILE A 119 1.67 11.70 4.56
C ILE A 119 2.16 13.15 4.48
N LYS A 120 1.33 14.01 3.88
CA LYS A 120 1.57 15.46 3.86
C LYS A 120 1.13 16.10 5.17
N LYS A 121 -0.07 15.77 5.63
CA LYS A 121 -0.69 16.31 6.85
C LYS A 121 -1.37 15.20 7.65
N ILE A 122 -1.27 15.28 8.97
CA ILE A 122 -2.00 14.45 9.93
C ILE A 122 -2.49 15.33 11.07
N GLU A 123 -3.72 15.09 11.51
CA GLU A 123 -4.35 15.79 12.62
C GLU A 123 -5.31 14.84 13.35
N PRO A 124 -5.59 15.04 14.65
CA PRO A 124 -6.63 14.28 15.34
C PRO A 124 -7.97 14.40 14.60
N ALA A 125 -8.66 13.29 14.40
CA ALA A 125 -10.04 13.35 13.92
C ALA A 125 -10.95 13.70 15.10
N ALA A 126 -11.93 14.59 14.89
CA ALA A 126 -12.98 14.82 15.87
C ALA A 126 -13.70 13.48 16.19
N LYS A 127 -14.22 13.36 17.42
CA LYS A 127 -15.00 12.19 17.83
C LYS A 127 -16.25 12.05 16.98
#